data_AF-A0A7C6BZ36-F1
#
_entry.id   AF-A0A7C6BZ36-F1
#
_cell.length_a   1.000
_cell.length_b   1.000
_cell.length_c   1.000
_cell.angle_alpha   90.00
_cell.angle_beta   90.00
_cell.angle_gamma   90.00
#
_symmetry.space_group_name_H-M   'P 1'
#
loop_
_entity.id
_entity.type
_entity.pdbx_description
1 polymer ?
#
loop_
_entity_poly.entity_id
_entity_poly.type
_entity_poly.pdbx_seq_one_letter_code
_entity_poly.pdbx_strand_id
1 'polypeptide(L)'
;PDFTTVTAVEVTRDLSYATIYVSALGNGEQIKTTLNVMESAKKFIRYRIGQEIRLRNVPEIRFKYDNSIAEGNRMSKIIDEVIAKDNLRRKSKV
;
A
#
# COMPACT_ATOMS: atom_id res chain seq x y z
N PRO A 1 10.01 -15.28 -0.27
CA PRO A 1 9.57 -13.87 -0.31
C PRO A 1 8.38 -13.75 -1.25
N ASP A 2 7.20 -13.57 -0.66
CA ASP A 2 5.92 -13.52 -1.37
C ASP A 2 5.85 -12.30 -2.31
N PHE A 3 4.97 -12.40 -3.31
CA PHE A 3 4.72 -11.36 -4.30
C PHE A 3 4.43 -10.01 -3.60
N THR A 4 5.31 -9.04 -3.83
CA THR A 4 5.18 -7.67 -3.33
C THR A 4 4.89 -6.75 -4.52
N THR A 5 3.84 -5.94 -4.41
CA THR A 5 3.34 -5.08 -5.48
C THR A 5 3.38 -3.63 -5.03
N VAL A 6 3.86 -2.74 -5.89
CA VAL A 6 3.77 -1.29 -5.67
C VAL A 6 2.37 -0.84 -6.03
N THR A 7 1.61 -0.34 -5.05
CA THR A 7 0.24 0.15 -5.29
C THR A 7 0.25 1.60 -5.75
N ALA A 8 1.06 2.44 -5.11
CA ALA A 8 1.09 3.88 -5.37
C ALA A 8 2.45 4.49 -5.04
N VAL A 9 2.75 5.63 -5.64
CA VAL A 9 3.93 6.43 -5.31
C VAL A 9 3.53 7.89 -5.21
N GLU A 10 3.82 8.51 -4.07
CA GLU A 10 3.64 9.95 -3.83
C GLU A 10 5.00 10.62 -3.78
N VAL A 11 5.20 11.61 -4.66
CA VAL A 11 6.44 12.40 -4.71
C VAL A 11 6.16 13.83 -4.32
N THR A 12 7.01 14.42 -3.49
CA THR A 12 6.87 15.83 -3.11
C THR A 12 7.16 16.73 -4.31
N ARG A 13 6.54 17.93 -4.35
CA ARG A 13 6.67 18.86 -5.48
C ARG A 13 8.11 19.32 -5.74
N ASP A 14 8.93 19.32 -4.70
CA ASP A 14 10.35 19.67 -4.73
C ASP A 14 11.27 18.48 -5.04
N LEU A 15 10.70 17.28 -5.27
CA LEU A 15 11.43 16.03 -5.50
C LEU A 15 12.39 15.65 -4.37
N SER A 16 12.17 16.15 -3.15
CA SER A 16 12.98 15.78 -1.99
C SER A 16 12.66 14.37 -1.49
N TYR A 17 11.38 13.98 -1.54
CA TYR A 17 10.92 12.68 -1.02
C TYR A 17 10.00 11.96 -1.98
N ALA A 18 10.12 10.64 -2.03
CA ALA A 18 9.22 9.74 -2.73
C ALA A 18 8.73 8.65 -1.76
N THR A 19 7.46 8.69 -1.42
CA THR A 19 6.80 7.66 -0.59
C THR A 19 6.23 6.60 -1.50
N ILE A 20 6.74 5.38 -1.40
CA ILE A 20 6.31 4.21 -2.16
C ILE A 20 5.42 3.36 -1.27
N TYR A 21 4.17 3.19 -1.69
CA TYR A 21 3.20 2.32 -1.04
C TYR A 21 3.29 0.93 -1.63
N VAL A 22 3.50 -0.05 -0.76
CA VAL A 22 3.69 -1.45 -1.13
C VAL A 22 2.64 -2.32 -0.46
N SER A 23 2.03 -3.17 -1.25
CA SER A 23 1.18 -4.27 -0.79
C SER A 23 1.97 -5.57 -0.84
N ALA A 24 1.87 -6.35 0.22
CA ALA A 24 2.47 -7.67 0.32
C ALA A 24 1.41 -8.63 0.87
N LEU A 25 1.31 -9.80 0.25
CA LEU A 25 0.45 -10.89 0.70
C LEU A 25 1.17 -11.64 1.84
N GLY A 26 0.67 -11.53 3.08
CA GLY A 26 1.29 -12.21 4.21
C GLY A 26 0.83 -11.68 5.58
N ASN A 27 1.34 -12.31 6.65
CA ASN A 27 1.10 -11.92 8.04
C ASN A 27 1.91 -10.66 8.42
N GLY A 28 1.51 -9.99 9.51
CA GLY A 28 2.15 -8.73 9.96
C GLY A 28 3.67 -8.80 10.17
N GLU A 29 4.20 -9.96 10.54
CA GLU A 29 5.64 -10.18 10.73
C GLU A 29 6.40 -10.31 9.40
N GLN A 30 5.78 -10.96 8.40
CA GLN A 30 6.31 -11.04 7.04
C GLN A 30 6.34 -9.65 6.40
N ILE A 31 5.29 -8.85 6.60
CA ILE A 31 5.23 -7.46 6.11
C ILE A 31 6.40 -6.63 6.68
N LYS A 32 6.64 -6.70 7.99
CA LYS A 32 7.78 -5.99 8.62
C LYS A 32 9.12 -6.46 8.05
N THR A 33 9.27 -7.76 7.85
CA THR A 33 10.50 -8.34 7.28
C THR A 33 10.73 -7.85 5.85
N THR A 34 9.70 -7.87 5.02
CA THR A 34 9.73 -7.35 3.65
C THR A 34 10.08 -5.86 3.64
N LEU A 35 9.46 -5.04 4.49
CA LEU A 35 9.80 -3.61 4.59
C LEU A 35 11.26 -3.38 4.97
N ASN A 36 11.81 -4.16 5.91
CA ASN A 36 13.23 -4.06 6.30
C ASN A 36 14.18 -4.42 5.14
N VAL A 37 13.83 -5.44 4.36
CA VAL A 37 14.59 -5.83 3.17
C VAL A 37 14.52 -4.71 2.11
N MET A 38 13.35 -4.12 1.90
CA MET A 38 13.19 -3.00 0.96
C MET A 38 13.96 -1.76 1.41
N GLU A 39 13.97 -1.44 2.70
CA GLU A 39 14.75 -0.31 3.24
C GLU A 39 16.26 -0.55 3.04
N SER A 40 16.72 -1.79 3.18
CA SER A 40 18.11 -2.16 2.86
C SER A 40 18.43 -2.00 1.36
N ALA A 41 17.46 -2.29 0.49
CA ALA A 41 17.58 -2.14 -0.96
C ALA A 41 17.39 -0.69 -1.47
N LYS A 42 17.02 0.26 -0.59
CA LYS A 42 16.74 1.67 -0.92
C LYS A 42 17.85 2.34 -1.74
N LYS A 43 19.12 2.11 -1.37
CA LYS A 43 20.27 2.69 -2.07
C LYS A 43 20.38 2.18 -3.51
N PHE A 44 20.15 0.88 -3.71
CA PHE A 44 20.19 0.26 -5.02
C PHE A 44 19.07 0.78 -5.93
N ILE A 45 17.85 0.87 -5.41
CA ILE A 45 16.69 1.41 -6.15
C ILE A 45 16.93 2.87 -6.52
N ARG A 46 17.42 3.67 -5.58
CA ARG A 46 17.76 5.08 -5.83
C ARG A 46 18.83 5.24 -6.90
N TYR A 47 19.85 4.40 -6.89
CA TYR A 47 20.89 4.38 -7.92
C TYR A 47 20.29 4.08 -9.30
N ARG A 48 19.44 3.04 -9.40
CA ARG A 48 18.77 2.66 -10.64
C ARG A 48 17.88 3.77 -11.20
N ILE A 49 17.10 4.43 -10.35
CA ILE A 49 16.25 5.56 -10.76
C ILE A 49 17.10 6.71 -11.33
N GLY A 50 18.26 7.01 -10.71
CA GLY A 50 19.16 8.05 -11.20
C GLY A 50 19.84 7.72 -12.54
N GLN A 51 19.94 6.44 -12.91
CA GLN A 51 20.45 6.01 -14.20
C GLN A 51 19.37 6.05 -15.29
N GLU A 52 18.14 5.67 -14.95
CA GLU A 52 17.02 5.58 -15.92
C GLU A 52 16.32 6.92 -16.15
N ILE A 53 16.30 7.80 -15.15
CA ILE A 53 15.60 9.09 -15.21
C ILE A 53 16.61 10.23 -15.01
N ARG A 54 16.62 11.19 -15.94
CA ARG A 54 17.40 12.43 -15.81
C ARG A 54 16.73 13.39 -14.83
N LEU A 55 16.95 13.16 -13.54
CA LEU A 55 16.54 14.05 -12.46
C LEU A 55 17.73 14.91 -12.00
N ARG A 56 17.46 16.16 -11.61
CA ARG A 56 18.48 17.01 -10.98
C ARG A 56 18.91 16.44 -9.63
N ASN A 57 17.93 16.02 -8.83
CA ASN A 57 18.10 15.36 -7.55
C ASN A 57 17.22 14.11 -7.53
N VAL A 58 17.79 12.97 -7.17
CA VAL A 58 17.00 11.75 -6.98
C VAL A 58 16.39 11.79 -5.57
N PRO A 59 15.06 11.72 -5.43
CA PRO A 59 14.37 11.83 -4.14
C PRO A 59 14.84 10.77 -3.15
N GLU A 60 14.70 11.08 -1.86
CA GLU A 60 14.84 10.07 -0.82
C GLU A 60 13.59 9.19 -0.78
N ILE A 61 13.78 7.89 -0.97
CA ILE A 61 12.70 6.92 -1.03
C ILE A 61 12.25 6.53 0.39
N ARG A 62 10.96 6.42 0.63
CA ARG A 62 10.38 5.92 1.89
C ARG A 62 9.39 4.82 1.56
N PHE A 63 9.54 3.66 2.16
CA PHE A 63 8.57 2.57 1.99
C PHE A 63 7.48 2.65 3.06
N LYS A 64 6.23 2.50 2.63
CA LYS A 64 5.08 2.36 3.53
C LYS A 64 4.23 1.18 3.09
N TYR A 65 3.75 0.40 4.06
CA TYR A 65 2.77 -0.63 3.78
C TYR A 65 1.41 0.01 3.47
N ASP A 66 0.77 -0.47 2.42
CA ASP A 66 -0.57 -0.04 2.04
C ASP A 66 -1.64 -0.82 2.81
N ASN A 67 -2.19 -0.22 3.86
CA ASN A 67 -3.29 -0.80 4.64
C ASN A 67 -4.68 -0.57 4.00
N SER A 68 -4.75 0.17 2.87
CA SER A 68 -6.01 0.60 2.27
C SER A 68 -6.84 -0.58 1.76
N ILE A 69 -6.19 -1.66 1.29
CA ILE A 69 -6.86 -2.87 0.82
C ILE A 69 -7.56 -3.60 1.98
N ALA A 70 -6.88 -3.72 3.13
CA ALA A 70 -7.44 -4.37 4.30
C ALA A 70 -8.66 -3.61 4.82
N GLU A 71 -8.59 -2.28 4.87
CA GLU A 71 -9.74 -1.48 5.29
C GLU A 71 -10.86 -1.41 4.25
N GLY A 72 -10.56 -1.41 2.96
CA GLY A 72 -11.58 -1.54 1.92
C GLY A 72 -12.41 -2.80 2.08
N ASN A 73 -11.75 -3.94 2.33
CA ASN A 73 -12.45 -5.21 2.59
C ASN A 73 -13.30 -5.17 3.86
N ARG A 74 -12.82 -4.53 4.93
CA ARG A 74 -13.59 -4.38 6.17
C ARG A 74 -14.83 -3.52 5.96
N MET A 75 -14.69 -2.39 5.26
CA MET A 75 -15.79 -1.50 4.95
C MET A 75 -16.87 -2.20 4.10
N SER A 76 -16.47 -2.92 3.05
CA SER A 76 -17.40 -3.69 2.21
C SER A 76 -18.20 -4.70 3.03
N LYS A 77 -17.55 -5.46 3.92
CA LYS A 77 -18.25 -6.40 4.81
C LYS A 77 -19.29 -5.73 5.69
N ILE A 78 -18.97 -4.59 6.29
CA ILE A 78 -19.91 -3.84 7.14
C ILE A 78 -21.10 -3.35 6.30
N ILE A 79 -20.85 -2.85 5.09
CA ILE A 79 -21.91 -2.42 4.17
C ILE A 79 -22.84 -3.59 3.82
N ASP A 80 -22.26 -4.74 3.46
CA ASP A 80 -23.02 -5.96 3.13
C ASP A 80 -23.86 -6.44 4.32
N GLU A 81 -23.31 -6.43 5.54
CA GLU A 81 -24.03 -6.79 6.77
C GLU A 81 -25.22 -5.86 7.03
N VAL A 82 -25.04 -4.54 6.84
CA VAL A 82 -26.11 -3.55 7.02
C VAL A 82 -27.21 -3.75 5.98
N ILE A 83 -26.86 -3.99 4.71
CA ILE A 83 -27.81 -4.25 3.63
C ILE A 83 -28.59 -5.55 3.90
N ALA A 84 -27.91 -6.61 4.32
CA ALA A 84 -28.54 -7.89 4.66
C ALA A 84 -29.55 -7.72 5.81
N LYS A 85 -29.19 -6.94 6.84
CA LYS A 85 -30.05 -6.65 7.99
C LYS A 85 -31.27 -5.78 7.62
N ASP A 86 -31.11 -4.81 6.72
CA ASP A 86 -32.22 -3.98 6.21
C ASP A 86 -33.22 -4.82 5.39
N ASN A 87 -32.71 -5.71 4.54
CA ASN A 87 -33.53 -6.63 3.76
C ASN A 87 -34.34 -7.61 4.62
N LEU A 88 -33.75 -8.12 5.71
CA LEU A 88 -34.47 -8.96 6.68
C LEU A 88 -35.58 -8.18 7.38
N ARG A 89 -35.32 -6.93 7.79
CA ARG A 89 -36.33 -6.05 8.41
C ARG A 89 -37.51 -5.74 7.49
N ARG A 90 -37.29 -5.54 6.19
CA ARG A 90 -38.38 -5.35 5.21
C ARG A 90 -39.24 -6.61 5.06
N LYS A 91 -38.63 -7.80 5.01
CA LYS A 91 -39.37 -9.07 4.87
C LYS A 91 -40.23 -9.43 6.08
N SER A 92 -39.89 -8.98 7.28
CA SER A 92 -40.69 -9.22 8.50
C SER A 92 -41.90 -8.29 8.64
N LYS A 93 -42.01 -7.26 7.79
CA LYS A 93 -43.04 -6.21 7.87
C LYS A 93 -44.09 -6.31 6.76
N VAL A 94 -43.98 -7.33 5.90
CA VAL A 94 -44.96 -7.78 4.89
C VAL A 94 -45.47 -9.14 5.33
#